data_AF-A0A845MCB2-F1
#
_entry.id   AF-A0A845MCB2-F1
#
_cell.length_a   1.000
_cell.length_b   1.000
_cell.length_c   1.000
_cell.angle_alpha   90.00
_cell.angle_beta   90.00
_cell.angle_gamma   90.00
#
_symmetry.space_group_name_H-M   'P 1'
#
loop_
_entity.id
_entity.type
_entity.pdbx_description
1 polymer ?
#
loop_
_entity_poly.entity_id
_entity_poly.type
_entity_poly.pdbx_seq_one_letter_code
_entity_poly.pdbx_strand_id
1 'polypeptide(L)' 'MSIGPWQIILILVIVLIIFGAGKLPRVAGDLAKGIKNFKKGMNDEDEPKAADSGKTEALESANNSEKADSKDKAAQG' A
#
# COMPACT_ATOMS: atom_id res chain seq x y z
N MET A 1 21.58 -26.01 18.81
CA MET A 1 20.88 -25.67 17.56
C MET A 1 20.00 -24.47 17.81
N SER A 2 20.43 -23.28 17.41
CA SER A 2 19.63 -22.06 17.57
C SER A 2 18.69 -21.91 16.38
N ILE A 3 17.43 -21.58 16.65
CA ILE A 3 16.50 -21.13 15.62
C ILE A 3 17.08 -19.81 15.08
N GLY A 4 17.68 -19.91 13.91
CA GLY A 4 18.28 -18.78 13.23
C GLY A 4 17.27 -18.09 12.32
N PRO A 5 17.65 -16.91 11.78
CA PRO A 5 16.84 -16.20 10.79
C PRO A 5 16.52 -17.07 9.56
N TRP A 6 17.36 -18.07 9.28
CA TRP A 6 17.19 -18.99 8.16
C TRP A 6 15.94 -19.88 8.31
N GLN A 7 15.65 -20.37 9.52
CA GLN A 7 14.46 -21.18 9.80
C GLN A 7 13.18 -20.35 9.73
N ILE A 8 13.23 -19.09 10.19
CA ILE A 8 12.09 -18.17 10.14
C ILE A 8 11.70 -17.89 8.69
N ILE A 9 12.68 -17.66 7.81
CA ILE A 9 12.44 -17.47 6.37
C ILE A 9 11.80 -18.72 5.74
N LEU A 10 12.26 -19.92 6.07
CA LEU A 10 11.69 -21.16 5.53
C LEU A 10 10.20 -21.31 5.92
N ILE A 11 9.87 -21.02 7.18
CA ILE A 11 8.49 -21.05 7.69
C ILE A 11 7.64 -20.00 6.97
N LEU A 12 8.18 -18.79 6.79
CA LEU A 12 7.49 -17.69 6.09
C LEU A 12 7.12 -18.08 4.65
N VAL A 13 8.02 -18.76 3.93
CA VAL A 13 7.77 -19.25 2.57
C VAL A 13 6.63 -20.26 2.54
N ILE A 14 6.59 -21.21 3.48
CA ILE A 14 5.51 -22.20 3.57
C ILE A 14 4.17 -21.51 3.83
N VAL A 15 4.13 -20.56 4.76
CA VAL A 15 2.93 -19.76 5.05
C VAL A 15 2.50 -18.97 3.82
N LEU A 16 3.43 -18.35 3.09
CA LEU A 16 3.13 -17.63 1.85
C LEU A 16 2.57 -18.52 0.74
N ILE A 17 2.96 -19.80 0.67
CA ILE A 17 2.39 -20.75 -0.30
C ILE A 17 0.94 -21.10 0.07
N ILE A 18 0.65 -21.32 1.36
CA ILE A 18 -0.70 -21.67 1.84
C ILE A 18 -1.65 -20.47 1.73
N PHE A 19 -1.21 -19.29 2.18
CA PHE A 19 -2.02 -18.08 2.22
C PHE A 19 -1.98 -17.26 0.91
N GLY A 20 -0.92 -17.42 0.11
CA GLY A 20 -0.67 -16.65 -1.11
C GLY A 20 -0.01 -15.28 -0.84
N ALA A 21 0.90 -14.88 -1.74
CA ALA A 21 1.65 -13.62 -1.63
C ALA A 21 0.78 -12.35 -1.70
N GLY A 22 -0.44 -12.42 -2.22
CA GLY A 22 -1.36 -11.26 -2.31
C GLY A 22 -2.23 -11.05 -1.06
N LYS A 23 -2.47 -12.10 -0.26
CA LYS A 23 -3.35 -12.01 0.91
C LYS A 23 -2.63 -11.36 2.09
N LEU A 24 -1.36 -11.74 2.32
CA LEU A 24 -0.54 -11.27 3.45
C LEU A 24 -0.36 -9.73 3.47
N PRO A 25 0.03 -9.07 2.36
CA PRO A 25 0.20 -7.61 2.34
C PRO A 25 -1.12 -6.85 2.53
N ARG A 26 -2.23 -7.39 2.01
CA ARG A 26 -3.56 -6.79 2.15
C ARG A 26 -4.02 -6.79 3.60
N VAL A 27 -3.96 -7.95 4.27
CA VAL A 27 -4.34 -8.05 5.70
C VAL A 27 -3.36 -7.30 6.60
N ALA A 28 -2.06 -7.33 6.29
CA ALA A 28 -1.06 -6.56 7.02
C ALA A 28 -1.28 -5.04 6.88
N GLY A 29 -1.68 -4.57 5.70
CA GLY A 29 -2.02 -3.16 5.48
C GLY A 29 -3.23 -2.71 6.30
N ASP A 30 -4.27 -3.53 6.39
CA ASP A 30 -5.47 -3.23 7.19
C ASP A 30 -5.17 -3.27 8.70
N LEU A 31 -4.41 -4.26 9.16
CA LEU A 31 -3.91 -4.33 10.54
C LEU A 31 -3.00 -3.14 10.88
N ALA A 32 -2.08 -2.77 9.99
CA ALA A 32 -1.16 -1.65 10.20
C ALA A 32 -1.91 -0.31 10.29
N LYS A 33 -2.95 -0.10 9.46
CA LYS A 33 -3.82 1.08 9.56
C LYS A 33 -4.57 1.12 10.90
N GLY A 34 -5.10 -0.02 11.36
CA GLY A 34 -5.76 -0.13 12.66
C GLY A 34 -4.82 0.20 13.82
N ILE A 35 -3.63 -0.38 13.82
CA ILE A 35 -2.59 -0.13 14.85
C ILE A 35 -2.11 1.34 14.78
N LYS A 36 -1.95 1.92 13.59
CA LYS A 36 -1.55 3.33 13.40
C LYS A 36 -2.60 4.28 13.99
N ASN A 37 -3.89 4.03 13.73
CA ASN A 37 -4.97 4.83 14.30
C ASN A 37 -5.09 4.63 15.81
N PHE A 38 -4.90 3.40 16.30
CA PHE A 38 -4.87 3.12 17.74
C PHE A 38 -3.72 3.85 18.45
N LYS A 39 -2.52 3.79 17.86
CA LYS A 39 -1.34 4.53 18.36
C LYS A 39 -1.59 6.03 18.33
N LYS A 40 -2.14 6.56 17.24
CA LYS A 40 -2.45 7.99 17.10
C LYS A 40 -3.48 8.46 18.14
N GLY A 41 -4.58 7.73 18.33
CA GLY A 41 -5.58 8.05 19.35
C GLY A 41 -5.03 8.03 20.77
N MET A 42 -4.08 7.13 21.07
CA MET A 42 -3.42 7.09 22.37
C MET A 42 -2.31 8.14 22.55
N ASN A 43 -1.81 8.75 21.47
CA ASN A 43 -0.79 9.82 21.54
C ASN A 43 -1.41 11.22 21.42
N ASP A 44 -2.64 11.34 20.91
CA ASP A 44 -3.39 12.61 20.86
C ASP A 44 -3.80 13.12 22.27
N GLU A 45 -3.67 12.31 23.33
CA GLU A 45 -3.85 12.75 24.73
C GLU A 45 -2.63 13.50 25.31
N ASP A 46 -1.45 13.43 24.68
CA ASP A 46 -0.20 13.96 25.25
C ASP A 46 0.57 14.99 24.38
N GLU A 47 0.33 15.16 23.07
CA GLU A 47 1.08 16.17 22.26
C GLU A 47 0.38 16.61 20.94
N PRO A 48 0.50 17.87 20.46
CA PRO A 48 -0.15 18.31 19.23
C PRO A 48 0.58 17.82 17.96
N LYS A 49 -0.06 16.87 17.28
CA LYS A 49 0.02 16.54 15.84
C LYS A 49 1.42 16.44 15.21
N ALA A 50 1.83 15.19 14.99
CA ALA A 50 2.68 14.84 13.85
C ALA A 50 2.04 13.75 12.97
N ALA A 51 2.23 13.92 11.66
CA ALA A 51 2.10 12.96 10.57
C ALA A 51 0.70 12.69 9.98
N ASP A 52 0.34 13.58 9.06
CA ASP A 52 0.02 13.16 7.69
C ASP A 52 1.18 12.30 7.13
N SER A 53 0.89 11.07 6.75
CA SER A 53 1.77 10.21 5.95
C SER A 53 0.90 9.06 5.44
N GLY A 54 0.11 9.40 4.43
CA GLY A 54 -0.72 8.49 3.66
C GLY A 54 -0.54 8.77 2.16
N LYS A 55 0.71 8.93 1.70
CA LYS A 55 1.03 8.95 0.26
C LYS A 55 2.01 7.83 -0.08
N THR A 56 1.47 6.70 -0.53
CA THR A 56 2.05 5.80 -1.54
C THR A 56 0.87 4.90 -1.97
N GLU A 57 0.08 5.28 -2.97
CA GLU A 57 0.34 4.98 -4.38
C GLU A 57 0.83 3.55 -4.57
N ALA A 58 -0.08 2.59 -4.69
CA ALA A 58 0.19 1.36 -5.40
C ALA A 58 -1.11 0.85 -6.03
N LEU A 59 -1.16 0.98 -7.35
CA LEU A 59 -2.05 0.34 -8.32
C LEU A 59 -3.39 1.06 -8.59
N GLU A 60 -3.31 2.29 -9.08
CA GLU A 60 -4.18 2.72 -10.18
C GLU A 60 -3.41 2.45 -11.47
N SER A 61 -3.76 1.37 -12.15
CA SER A 61 -3.36 1.09 -13.53
C SER A 61 -4.55 0.47 -14.22
N ALA A 62 -4.88 1.04 -15.36
CA ALA A 62 -6.01 0.75 -16.24
C ALA A 62 -7.34 1.47 -15.92
N ASN A 63 -7.40 2.79 -16.15
CA ASN A 63 -8.48 3.30 -17.00
C ASN A 63 -8.14 4.67 -17.61
N ASN A 64 -8.57 4.85 -18.86
CA ASN A 64 -8.69 6.09 -19.61
C ASN A 64 -7.49 6.57 -20.46
N SER A 65 -7.24 5.82 -21.53
CA SER A 65 -6.72 6.38 -22.78
C SER A 65 -7.91 6.75 -23.68
N GLU A 66 -8.58 7.86 -23.36
CA GLU A 66 -9.49 8.55 -24.29
C GLU A 66 -8.87 9.92 -24.63
N LYS A 67 -7.95 9.93 -25.61
CA LYS A 67 -7.59 11.15 -26.33
C LYS A 67 -8.61 11.32 -27.47
N ALA A 68 -9.68 12.04 -27.16
CA ALA A 68 -10.34 12.95 -28.11
C ALA A 68 -9.25 13.89 -28.69
N ASP A 69 -9.04 13.90 -30.00
CA ASP A 69 -9.78 14.69 -31.00
C ASP A 69 -9.14 16.07 -31.25
N SER A 70 -9.21 16.49 -32.51
CA SER A 70 -8.89 17.81 -33.06
C SER A 70 -7.42 18.16 -33.34
N LYS A 71 -6.95 17.69 -34.52
CA LYS A 71 -6.01 18.43 -35.36
C LYS A 71 -6.73 18.85 -36.65
N ASP A 72 -7.68 19.77 -36.54
CA ASP A 72 -8.17 20.54 -37.67
C ASP A 72 -7.32 21.81 -37.76
N LYS A 73 -6.32 21.77 -38.64
CA LYS A 73 -5.41 22.89 -38.87
C LYS A 73 -6.11 23.81 -39.86
N ALA A 74 -6.64 24.91 -39.31
CA ALA A 74 -7.22 26.05 -39.98
C ALA A 74 -6.70 26.29 -41.41
N ALA A 75 -7.60 26.09 -42.37
CA ALA A 75 -7.67 26.87 -43.60
C ALA A 75 -8.33 28.21 -43.28
N GLN A 76 -7.62 29.30 -43.56
CA GLN A 76 -8.03 30.70 -43.77
C GLN A 76 -6.70 31.48 -43.73
N GLY A 77 -6.33 32.29 -44.70
CA GLY A 77 -7.10 33.13 -45.61
C GLY A 77 -6.28 34.41 -45.72
#